data_AF-A0A6N2Z0V5-F1
#
_entry.id   AF-A0A6N2Z0V5-F1
#
_cell.length_a   1.000
_cell.length_b   1.000
_cell.length_c   1.000
_cell.angle_alpha   90.00
_cell.angle_beta   90.00
_cell.angle_gamma   90.00
#
_symmetry.space_group_name_H-M   'P 1'
#
loop_
_entity.id
_entity.type
_entity.pdbx_description
1 polymer ?
#
loop_
_entity_poly.entity_id
_entity_poly.type
_entity_poly.pdbx_seq_one_letter_code
_entity_poly.pdbx_strand_id
1 'polypeptide(L)'
;MTTQEILQLLDEKRVLTAPAAVAWDEVQRQQNRLNKAAKRLNGPITVTLALNLLFAFTIFLLEQSHLMHGFLLMLGLMGGLIAFKYFVFVAPAKQALANAQALYNQEISQPAYQQGMQGFPQKFYNYHDLFRLYNLIAEGRASTLPEAYNLLEMQQFHETQVNLQEEANALQADIARSSRVSAVANVVTAYNTYRIHKDM
;
A
#
# COMPACT_ATOMS: atom_id res chain seq x y z
N MET A 1 -33.09 -25.28 -5.57
CA MET A 1 -33.03 -23.95 -4.95
C MET A 1 -33.64 -22.96 -5.91
N THR A 2 -34.68 -22.24 -5.51
CA THR A 2 -35.33 -21.20 -6.31
C THR A 2 -34.51 -19.89 -6.26
N THR A 3 -34.75 -18.96 -7.19
CA THR A 3 -34.09 -17.64 -7.18
C THR A 3 -34.31 -16.90 -5.86
N GLN A 4 -35.52 -16.97 -5.29
CA GLN A 4 -35.84 -16.34 -4.00
C GLN A 4 -35.06 -16.97 -2.85
N GLU A 5 -34.96 -18.31 -2.82
CA GLU A 5 -34.15 -19.02 -1.82
C GLU A 5 -32.67 -18.64 -1.93
N ILE A 6 -32.14 -18.47 -3.15
CA ILE A 6 -30.75 -18.04 -3.38
C ILE A 6 -30.51 -16.62 -2.85
N LEU A 7 -31.41 -15.68 -3.16
CA LEU A 7 -31.30 -14.30 -2.70
C LEU A 7 -31.39 -14.20 -1.17
N GLN A 8 -32.29 -14.98 -0.56
CA GLN A 8 -32.41 -15.04 0.90
C GLN A 8 -31.15 -15.63 1.55
N LEU A 9 -30.59 -16.71 0.99
CA LEU A 9 -29.32 -17.27 1.46
C LEU A 9 -28.20 -16.22 1.40
N LEU A 10 -28.05 -15.53 0.26
CA LEU A 10 -27.00 -14.53 0.09
C LEU A 10 -27.17 -13.35 1.06
N ASP A 11 -28.41 -12.91 1.31
CA ASP A 11 -28.69 -11.84 2.27
C ASP A 11 -28.37 -12.26 3.71
N GLU A 12 -28.74 -13.48 4.11
CA GLU A 12 -28.37 -14.04 5.42
C GLU A 12 -26.85 -14.07 5.60
N LYS A 13 -26.11 -14.57 4.60
CA LYS A 13 -24.63 -14.59 4.63
C LYS A 13 -24.03 -13.18 4.66
N ARG A 14 -24.67 -12.19 4.03
CA ARG A 14 -24.23 -10.77 4.08
C ARG A 14 -24.37 -10.20 5.48
N VAL A 15 -25.49 -10.46 6.16
CA VAL A 15 -25.69 -10.03 7.55
C VAL A 15 -24.61 -10.64 8.46
N LEU A 16 -24.28 -11.92 8.27
CA LEU A 16 -23.24 -12.62 9.04
C LEU A 16 -21.81 -12.10 8.78
N THR A 17 -21.54 -11.60 7.57
CA THR A 17 -20.21 -11.09 7.18
C THR A 17 -20.06 -9.58 7.35
N ALA A 18 -21.15 -8.84 7.58
CA ALA A 18 -21.12 -7.38 7.71
C ALA A 18 -20.23 -6.88 8.86
N PRO A 19 -20.27 -7.45 10.09
CA PRO A 19 -19.39 -7.02 11.18
C PRO A 19 -17.91 -7.20 10.84
N ALA A 20 -17.55 -8.35 10.26
CA ALA A 20 -16.20 -8.64 9.80
C ALA A 20 -15.75 -7.68 8.69
N ALA A 21 -16.65 -7.31 7.77
CA ALA A 21 -16.35 -6.35 6.71
C ALA A 21 -16.12 -4.93 7.24
N VAL A 22 -16.90 -4.48 8.24
CA VAL A 22 -16.68 -3.19 8.91
C VAL A 22 -15.34 -3.17 9.64
N ALA A 23 -15.01 -4.26 10.35
CA ALA A 23 -13.72 -4.39 11.01
C ALA A 23 -12.55 -4.42 10.01
N TRP A 24 -12.72 -5.07 8.86
CA TRP A 24 -11.74 -5.08 7.78
C TRP A 24 -11.53 -3.70 7.14
N ASP A 25 -12.60 -2.94 6.90
CA ASP A 25 -12.49 -1.55 6.43
C ASP A 25 -11.67 -0.70 7.42
N GLU A 26 -11.90 -0.88 8.73
CA GLU A 26 -11.11 -0.20 9.75
C GLU A 26 -9.62 -0.61 9.72
N VAL A 27 -9.30 -1.89 9.50
CA VAL A 27 -7.92 -2.34 9.27
C VAL A 27 -7.30 -1.60 8.09
N GLN A 28 -7.99 -1.50 6.95
CA GLN A 28 -7.50 -0.80 5.77
C GLN A 28 -7.30 0.70 6.03
N ARG A 29 -8.23 1.34 6.74
CA ARG A 29 -8.10 2.75 7.14
C ARG A 29 -6.89 2.98 8.03
N GLN A 30 -6.66 2.11 9.03
CA GLN A 30 -5.52 2.23 9.93
C GLN A 30 -4.19 1.89 9.25
N GLN A 31 -4.17 0.93 8.32
CA GLN A 31 -3.00 0.64 7.48
C GLN A 31 -2.60 1.86 6.66
N ASN A 32 -3.57 2.53 6.04
CA ASN A 32 -3.34 3.77 5.29
C ASN A 32 -2.83 4.90 6.20
N ARG A 33 -3.34 5.02 7.43
CA ARG A 33 -2.83 5.98 8.42
C ARG A 33 -1.39 5.66 8.83
N LEU A 34 -1.05 4.39 9.05
CA LEU A 34 0.32 3.96 9.32
C LEU A 34 1.25 4.28 8.16
N ASN A 35 0.84 4.01 6.91
CA ASN A 35 1.61 4.35 5.72
C ASN A 35 1.87 5.86 5.61
N LYS A 36 0.87 6.69 5.93
CA LYS A 36 1.03 8.16 5.98
C LYS A 36 1.94 8.59 7.14
N ALA A 37 1.78 8.02 8.32
CA ALA A 37 2.63 8.30 9.49
C ALA A 37 4.10 7.91 9.24
N ALA A 38 4.34 6.78 8.57
CA ALA A 38 5.67 6.30 8.20
C ALA A 38 6.36 7.21 7.18
N LYS A 39 5.61 7.92 6.34
CA LYS A 39 6.14 8.91 5.40
C LYS A 39 6.28 10.31 6.00
N ARG A 40 5.62 10.58 7.14
CA ARG A 40 5.68 11.87 7.80
C ARG A 40 7.10 12.19 8.25
N LEU A 41 7.50 13.44 8.10
CA LEU A 41 8.85 13.94 8.43
C LEU A 41 10.00 13.34 7.58
N ASN A 42 9.73 12.53 6.56
CA ASN A 42 10.79 12.03 5.68
C ASN A 42 11.58 13.16 5.01
N GLY A 43 10.90 14.20 4.51
CA GLY A 43 11.57 15.37 3.90
C GLY A 43 12.58 16.03 4.84
N PRO A 44 12.15 16.51 6.03
CA PRO A 44 13.06 17.05 7.05
C PRO A 44 14.21 16.09 7.41
N ILE A 45 13.93 14.79 7.60
CA ILE A 45 14.97 13.80 7.91
C ILE A 45 15.99 13.70 6.76
N THR A 46 15.53 13.63 5.51
CA THR A 46 16.41 13.59 4.32
C THR A 46 17.26 14.86 4.21
N VAL A 47 16.70 16.04 4.47
CA VAL A 47 17.47 17.30 4.49
C VAL A 47 18.52 17.29 5.59
N THR A 48 18.17 16.87 6.82
CA THR A 48 19.14 16.78 7.91
C THR A 48 20.24 15.76 7.63
N LEU A 49 19.93 14.66 6.94
CA LEU A 49 20.92 13.68 6.53
C LEU A 49 21.89 14.28 5.50
N ALA A 50 21.38 14.95 4.47
CA ALA A 50 22.21 15.61 3.46
C ALA A 50 23.15 16.66 4.07
N LEU A 51 22.65 17.46 5.02
CA LEU A 51 23.47 18.42 5.76
C LEU A 51 24.55 17.73 6.59
N ASN A 52 24.21 16.65 7.32
CA ASN A 52 25.20 15.88 8.08
C ASN A 52 26.30 15.29 7.18
N LEU A 53 25.95 14.80 5.99
CA LEU A 53 26.94 14.32 5.01
C LEU A 53 27.86 15.44 4.51
N LEU A 54 27.31 16.63 4.26
CA LEU A 54 28.11 17.80 3.88
C LEU A 54 29.08 18.20 5.00
N PHE A 55 28.61 18.24 6.25
CA PHE A 55 29.47 18.48 7.41
C PHE A 55 30.61 17.45 7.50
N ALA A 56 30.29 16.16 7.42
CA ALA A 56 31.30 15.10 7.44
C ALA A 56 32.35 15.26 6.33
N PHE A 57 31.91 15.59 5.11
CA PHE A 57 32.79 15.83 3.98
C PHE A 57 33.72 17.04 4.20
N THR A 58 33.19 18.15 4.71
CA THR A 58 33.99 19.36 5.00
C THR A 58 35.02 19.13 6.11
N ILE A 59 34.66 18.40 7.17
CA ILE A 59 35.58 18.05 8.25
C ILE A 59 36.72 17.18 7.71
N PHE A 60 36.39 16.19 6.88
CA PHE A 60 37.37 15.24 6.33
C PHE A 60 38.33 15.90 5.32
N LEU A 61 37.82 16.69 4.37
CA LEU A 61 38.67 17.28 3.32
C LEU A 61 39.45 18.51 3.74
N LEU A 62 38.89 19.33 4.64
CA LEU A 62 39.50 20.60 5.05
C LEU A 62 40.17 20.51 6.42
N GLU A 63 40.20 19.33 7.03
CA GLU A 63 40.75 19.05 8.36
C GLU A 63 40.21 19.99 9.46
N GLN A 64 38.97 20.49 9.28
CA GLN A 64 38.35 21.48 10.17
C GLN A 64 37.72 20.82 11.40
N SER A 65 38.57 20.36 12.32
CA SER A 65 38.16 19.70 13.56
C SER A 65 37.23 20.54 14.45
N HIS A 66 37.29 21.87 14.35
CA HIS A 66 36.42 22.78 15.09
C HIS A 66 34.92 22.65 14.73
N LEU A 67 34.59 22.13 13.54
CA LEU A 67 33.20 21.89 13.10
C LEU A 67 32.59 20.61 13.71
N MET A 68 33.39 19.77 14.37
CA MET A 68 32.96 18.49 14.93
C MET A 68 31.80 18.63 15.92
N HIS A 69 31.81 19.67 16.77
CA HIS A 69 30.73 19.92 17.72
C HIS A 69 29.39 20.20 17.01
N GLY A 70 29.41 20.99 15.93
CA GLY A 70 28.22 21.28 15.12
C GLY A 70 27.68 20.02 14.42
N PHE A 71 28.58 19.17 13.93
CA PHE A 71 28.22 17.88 13.35
C PHE A 71 27.53 16.95 14.36
N LEU A 72 28.07 16.81 15.56
CA LEU A 72 27.47 15.98 16.62
C LEU A 72 26.07 16.49 17.04
N LEU A 73 25.89 17.81 17.13
CA LEU A 73 24.59 18.41 17.41
C LEU A 73 23.57 18.11 16.30
N MET A 74 23.97 18.19 15.03
CA MET A 74 23.13 17.87 13.88
C MET A 74 22.76 16.38 13.81
N LEU A 75 23.67 15.49 14.21
CA LEU A 75 23.36 14.06 14.38
C LEU A 75 22.34 13.84 15.50
N GLY A 76 22.52 14.52 16.64
CA GLY A 76 21.57 14.49 17.75
C GLY A 76 20.17 14.97 17.34
N LEU A 77 20.09 16.06 16.57
CA LEU A 77 18.83 16.58 16.01
C LEU A 77 18.17 15.59 15.06
N MET A 78 18.95 14.96 14.16
CA MET A 78 18.42 13.92 13.26
C MET A 78 17.88 12.72 14.04
N GLY A 79 18.63 12.24 15.05
CA GLY A 79 18.19 11.16 15.94
C GLY A 79 16.91 11.54 16.70
N GLY A 80 16.84 12.76 17.23
CA GLY A 80 15.66 13.31 17.89
C GLY A 80 14.44 13.38 16.97
N LEU A 81 14.61 13.82 15.72
CA LEU A 81 13.54 13.83 14.72
C LEU A 81 13.03 12.43 14.38
N ILE A 82 13.93 11.45 14.24
CA ILE A 82 13.57 10.05 13.99
C ILE A 82 12.81 9.48 15.18
N ALA A 83 13.30 9.70 16.41
CA ALA A 83 12.64 9.25 17.63
C ALA A 83 11.25 9.89 17.79
N PHE A 84 11.17 11.22 17.61
CA PHE A 84 9.90 11.95 17.65
C PHE A 84 8.91 11.41 16.62
N LYS A 85 9.35 11.22 15.37
CA LYS A 85 8.53 10.61 14.32
C LYS A 85 7.99 9.25 14.76
N TYR A 86 8.87 8.42 15.32
CA TYR A 86 8.50 7.07 15.75
C TYR A 86 7.47 7.11 16.87
N PHE A 87 7.75 7.79 17.98
CA PHE A 87 6.89 7.76 19.16
C PHE A 87 5.57 8.53 18.98
N VAL A 88 5.56 9.63 18.23
CA VAL A 88 4.39 10.50 18.11
C VAL A 88 3.47 10.07 16.96
N PHE A 89 4.00 9.51 15.87
CA PHE A 89 3.18 9.17 14.70
C PHE A 89 3.14 7.68 14.42
N VAL A 90 4.27 6.98 14.42
CA VAL A 90 4.35 5.59 13.96
C VAL A 90 3.85 4.61 15.01
N ALA A 91 4.33 4.71 16.25
CA ALA A 91 3.95 3.85 17.36
C ALA A 91 2.43 3.83 17.62
N PRO A 92 1.74 4.99 17.77
CA PRO A 92 0.29 4.98 17.96
C PRO A 92 -0.45 4.44 16.74
N ALA A 93 0.01 4.72 15.51
CA ALA A 93 -0.61 4.18 14.30
C ALA A 93 -0.44 2.66 14.19
N LYS A 94 0.71 2.11 14.60
CA LYS A 94 0.94 0.66 14.68
C LYS A 94 0.01 0.01 15.71
N GLN A 95 -0.15 0.63 16.88
CA GLN A 95 -1.05 0.12 17.91
C GLN A 95 -2.52 0.17 17.45
N ALA A 96 -2.94 1.26 16.80
CA ALA A 96 -4.29 1.38 16.25
C ALA A 96 -4.57 0.30 15.19
N LEU A 97 -3.60 0.01 14.31
CA LEU A 97 -3.70 -1.08 13.35
C LEU A 97 -3.79 -2.44 14.04
N ALA A 98 -2.98 -2.70 15.06
CA ALA A 98 -3.02 -3.96 15.81
C ALA A 98 -4.38 -4.16 16.49
N ASN A 99 -4.96 -3.11 17.07
CA ASN A 99 -6.29 -3.15 17.68
C ASN A 99 -7.38 -3.42 16.63
N ALA A 100 -7.31 -2.78 15.46
CA ALA A 100 -8.25 -3.04 14.37
C ALA A 100 -8.15 -4.49 13.85
N GLN A 101 -6.92 -5.02 13.75
CA GLN A 101 -6.69 -6.41 13.34
C GLN A 101 -7.22 -7.39 14.39
N ALA A 102 -7.03 -7.09 15.68
CA ALA A 102 -7.57 -7.90 16.76
C ALA A 102 -9.10 -7.94 16.72
N LEU A 103 -9.74 -6.79 16.49
CA LEU A 103 -11.19 -6.71 16.31
C LEU A 103 -11.65 -7.54 15.10
N TYR A 104 -10.99 -7.40 13.95
CA TYR A 104 -11.32 -8.21 12.76
C TYR A 104 -11.19 -9.71 13.05
N ASN A 105 -10.10 -10.13 13.69
CA ASN A 105 -9.87 -11.52 14.07
C ASN A 105 -10.94 -12.03 15.07
N GLN A 106 -11.39 -11.16 15.97
CA GLN A 106 -12.51 -11.45 16.86
C GLN A 106 -13.80 -11.66 16.07
N GLU A 107 -14.15 -10.78 15.13
CA GLU A 107 -15.37 -10.89 14.31
C GLU A 107 -15.39 -12.18 13.48
N ILE A 108 -14.29 -12.53 12.80
CA ILE A 108 -14.24 -13.77 12.00
C ILE A 108 -14.18 -15.04 12.87
N SER A 109 -13.79 -14.93 14.14
CA SER A 109 -13.79 -16.07 15.07
C SER A 109 -15.14 -16.30 15.75
N GLN A 110 -16.11 -15.41 15.57
CA GLN A 110 -17.44 -15.59 16.13
C GLN A 110 -18.10 -16.87 15.58
N PRO A 111 -18.80 -17.65 16.43
CA PRO A 111 -19.47 -18.87 15.99
C PRO A 111 -20.45 -18.64 14.83
N ALA A 112 -21.17 -17.51 14.83
CA ALA A 112 -22.11 -17.16 13.77
C ALA A 112 -21.42 -16.98 12.41
N TYR A 113 -20.23 -16.35 12.39
CA TYR A 113 -19.44 -16.20 11.18
C TYR A 113 -18.94 -17.56 10.66
N GLN A 114 -18.42 -18.40 11.56
CA GLN A 114 -17.88 -19.72 11.23
C GLN A 114 -18.96 -20.70 10.76
N GLN A 115 -20.12 -20.72 11.42
CA GLN A 115 -21.28 -21.51 11.01
C GLN A 115 -21.84 -21.00 9.68
N GLY A 116 -21.88 -19.67 9.49
CA GLY A 116 -22.27 -19.05 8.24
C GLY A 116 -21.40 -19.48 7.05
N MET A 117 -20.12 -19.74 7.28
CA MET A 117 -19.17 -20.20 6.25
C MET A 117 -19.41 -21.67 5.83
N GLN A 118 -20.03 -22.49 6.67
CA GLN A 118 -20.23 -23.91 6.37
C GLN A 118 -21.12 -24.09 5.14
N GLY A 119 -20.66 -24.93 4.20
CA GLY A 119 -21.38 -25.20 2.95
C GLY A 119 -21.35 -24.06 1.94
N PHE A 120 -20.59 -22.98 2.18
CA PHE A 120 -20.39 -21.88 1.24
C PHE A 120 -18.92 -21.80 0.80
N PRO A 121 -18.60 -21.51 -0.48
CA PRO A 121 -17.21 -21.40 -0.91
C PRO A 121 -16.49 -20.24 -0.21
N GLN A 122 -15.45 -20.56 0.56
CA GLN A 122 -14.70 -19.59 1.37
C GLN A 122 -14.19 -18.40 0.55
N LYS A 123 -13.80 -18.64 -0.72
CA LYS A 123 -13.29 -17.59 -1.62
C LYS A 123 -14.28 -16.44 -1.85
N PHE A 124 -15.58 -16.70 -1.77
CA PHE A 124 -16.64 -15.70 -1.93
C PHE A 124 -17.28 -15.30 -0.60
N TYR A 125 -16.82 -15.85 0.53
CA TYR A 125 -17.40 -15.63 1.85
C TYR A 125 -16.87 -14.33 2.47
N ASN A 126 -17.21 -13.22 1.84
CA ASN A 126 -16.99 -11.87 2.35
C ASN A 126 -18.16 -10.97 1.91
N TYR A 127 -18.41 -9.89 2.64
CA TYR A 127 -19.58 -9.05 2.42
C TYR A 127 -19.67 -8.50 0.98
N HIS A 128 -18.55 -8.11 0.40
CA HIS A 128 -18.50 -7.47 -0.92
C HIS A 128 -18.83 -8.46 -2.04
N ASP A 129 -18.22 -9.65 -2.01
CA ASP A 129 -18.49 -10.69 -3.00
C ASP A 129 -19.91 -11.25 -2.84
N LEU A 130 -20.40 -11.41 -1.62
CA LEU A 130 -21.79 -11.80 -1.38
C LEU A 130 -22.79 -10.77 -1.94
N PHE A 131 -22.48 -9.47 -1.84
CA PHE A 131 -23.29 -8.41 -2.45
C PHE A 131 -23.23 -8.47 -3.98
N ARG A 132 -22.04 -8.70 -4.57
CA ARG A 132 -21.90 -8.89 -6.03
C ARG A 132 -22.68 -10.11 -6.52
N LEU A 133 -22.60 -11.23 -5.82
CA LEU A 133 -23.39 -12.44 -6.11
C LEU A 133 -24.90 -12.18 -6.01
N TYR A 134 -25.32 -11.46 -4.97
CA TYR A 134 -26.73 -11.08 -4.81
C TYR A 134 -27.22 -10.29 -6.03
N ASN A 135 -26.46 -9.28 -6.46
CA ASN A 135 -26.82 -8.47 -7.63
C ASN A 135 -26.82 -9.29 -8.92
N LEU A 136 -25.87 -10.21 -9.12
CA LEU A 136 -25.86 -11.09 -10.30
C LEU A 136 -27.14 -11.93 -10.42
N ILE A 137 -27.65 -12.44 -9.31
CA ILE A 137 -28.89 -13.23 -9.27
C ILE A 137 -30.12 -12.30 -9.39
N ALA A 138 -30.14 -11.19 -8.67
CA ALA A 138 -31.26 -10.25 -8.65
C ALA A 138 -31.48 -9.56 -10.01
N GLU A 139 -30.40 -9.27 -10.73
CA GLU A 139 -30.42 -8.70 -12.08
C GLU A 139 -30.73 -9.74 -13.16
N GLY A 140 -30.93 -11.02 -12.81
CA GLY A 140 -31.16 -12.10 -13.76
C GLY A 140 -29.96 -12.44 -14.64
N ARG A 141 -28.76 -11.96 -14.28
CA ARG A 141 -27.50 -12.24 -15.00
C ARG A 141 -26.96 -13.64 -14.70
N ALA A 142 -27.37 -14.20 -13.57
CA ALA A 142 -27.22 -15.61 -13.23
C ALA A 142 -28.55 -16.15 -12.72
N SER A 143 -28.87 -17.37 -13.12
CA SER A 143 -30.07 -18.10 -12.70
C SER A 143 -29.80 -19.03 -11.51
N THR A 144 -28.53 -19.37 -11.28
CA THR A 144 -28.09 -20.30 -10.23
C THR A 144 -26.85 -19.79 -9.51
N LEU A 145 -26.61 -20.24 -8.27
CA LEU A 145 -25.41 -19.90 -7.50
C LEU A 145 -24.09 -20.30 -8.21
N PRO A 146 -23.95 -21.52 -8.78
CA PRO A 146 -22.75 -21.89 -9.53
C PRO A 146 -22.46 -20.96 -10.71
N GLU A 147 -23.50 -20.55 -11.44
CA GLU A 147 -23.36 -19.59 -12.54
C GLU A 147 -22.91 -18.21 -12.02
N ALA A 148 -23.49 -17.73 -10.93
CA ALA A 148 -23.08 -16.48 -10.30
C ALA A 148 -21.62 -16.51 -9.82
N TYR A 149 -21.17 -17.63 -9.23
CA TYR A 149 -19.78 -17.84 -8.84
C TYR A 149 -18.82 -17.74 -10.02
N ASN A 150 -19.12 -18.42 -11.14
CA ASN A 150 -18.29 -18.40 -12.34
C ASN A 150 -18.21 -16.99 -12.94
N LEU A 151 -19.35 -16.28 -12.99
CA LEU A 151 -19.39 -14.90 -13.50
C LEU A 151 -18.61 -13.94 -12.62
N LEU A 152 -18.73 -14.06 -11.30
CA LEU A 152 -17.97 -13.22 -10.38
C LEU A 152 -16.46 -13.50 -10.49
N GLU A 153 -16.06 -14.77 -10.59
CA GLU A 153 -14.66 -15.15 -10.77
C GLU A 153 -14.09 -14.63 -12.10
N MET A 154 -14.86 -14.70 -13.19
CA MET A 154 -14.46 -14.11 -14.47
C MET A 154 -14.31 -12.59 -14.37
N GLN A 155 -15.22 -11.90 -13.66
CA GLN A 155 -15.12 -10.46 -13.41
C GLN A 155 -13.85 -10.12 -12.62
N GLN A 156 -13.59 -10.83 -11.52
CA GLN A 156 -12.39 -10.63 -10.69
C GLN A 156 -11.10 -10.90 -11.48
N PHE A 157 -11.09 -11.92 -12.34
CA PHE A 157 -9.96 -12.24 -13.21
C PHE A 157 -9.69 -11.11 -14.22
N HIS A 158 -10.73 -10.56 -14.82
CA HIS A 158 -10.59 -9.39 -15.71
C HIS A 158 -10.14 -8.13 -14.98
N GLU A 159 -10.71 -7.83 -13.80
CA GLU A 159 -10.27 -6.72 -12.94
C GLU A 159 -8.77 -6.84 -12.63
N THR A 160 -8.32 -8.05 -12.30
CA THR A 160 -6.90 -8.31 -11.99
C THR A 160 -5.99 -8.14 -13.21
N GLN A 161 -6.40 -8.65 -14.38
CA GLN A 161 -5.61 -8.49 -15.61
C GLN A 161 -5.49 -7.03 -16.05
N VAL A 162 -6.57 -6.25 -15.96
CA VAL A 162 -6.56 -4.83 -16.29
C VAL A 162 -5.58 -4.09 -15.38
N ASN A 163 -5.63 -4.35 -14.06
CA ASN A 163 -4.70 -3.73 -13.11
C ASN A 163 -3.23 -4.09 -13.41
N LEU A 164 -2.95 -5.36 -13.74
CA LEU A 164 -1.60 -5.79 -14.15
C LEU A 164 -1.13 -5.12 -15.44
N GLN A 165 -2.04 -4.93 -16.40
CA GLN A 165 -1.73 -4.25 -17.65
C GLN A 165 -1.48 -2.74 -17.42
N GLU A 166 -2.26 -2.09 -16.57
CA GLU A 166 -2.05 -0.70 -16.17
C GLU A 166 -0.70 -0.53 -15.45
N GLU A 167 -0.35 -1.45 -14.55
CA GLU A 167 0.94 -1.46 -13.87
C GLU A 167 2.10 -1.68 -14.86
N ALA A 168 1.97 -2.61 -15.81
CA ALA A 168 2.96 -2.84 -16.86
C ALA A 168 3.13 -1.61 -17.77
N ASN A 169 2.03 -0.94 -18.14
CA ASN A 169 2.07 0.29 -18.92
C ASN A 169 2.73 1.44 -18.14
N ALA A 170 2.42 1.58 -16.85
CA ALA A 170 3.04 2.58 -15.97
C ALA A 170 4.54 2.31 -15.82
N LEU A 171 4.93 1.04 -15.64
CA LEU A 171 6.32 0.62 -15.57
C LEU A 171 7.06 0.89 -16.89
N GLN A 172 6.46 0.61 -18.03
CA GLN A 172 7.06 0.88 -19.33
C GLN A 172 7.20 2.39 -19.59
N ALA A 173 6.23 3.19 -19.18
CA ALA A 173 6.32 4.65 -19.22
C ALA A 173 7.45 5.17 -18.32
N ASP A 174 7.64 4.60 -17.14
CA ASP A 174 8.74 4.95 -16.24
C ASP A 174 10.10 4.51 -16.78
N ILE A 175 10.22 3.31 -17.35
CA ILE A 175 11.42 2.83 -18.04
C ILE A 175 11.76 3.73 -19.21
N ALA A 176 10.78 4.14 -20.02
CA ALA A 176 10.99 5.06 -21.13
C ALA A 176 11.43 6.46 -20.65
N ARG A 177 10.88 6.95 -19.53
CA ARG A 177 11.30 8.22 -18.90
C ARG A 177 12.71 8.14 -18.35
N SER A 178 13.05 7.06 -17.65
CA SER A 178 14.38 6.77 -17.12
C SER A 178 15.42 6.62 -18.24
N SER A 179 15.06 5.91 -19.32
CA SER A 179 15.91 5.75 -20.50
C SER A 179 16.17 7.07 -21.23
N ARG A 180 15.17 7.98 -21.29
CA ARG A 180 15.37 9.35 -21.81
C ARG A 180 16.33 10.16 -20.94
N VAL A 181 16.28 10.03 -19.61
CA VAL A 181 17.23 10.72 -18.70
C VAL A 181 18.66 10.19 -18.90
N SER A 182 18.84 8.88 -19.02
CA SER A 182 20.14 8.26 -19.32
C SER A 182 20.67 8.64 -20.71
N ALA A 183 19.79 8.76 -21.71
CA ALA A 183 20.18 9.22 -23.05
C ALA A 183 20.63 10.69 -23.05
N VAL A 184 19.96 11.58 -22.30
CA VAL A 184 20.39 12.98 -22.15
C VAL A 184 21.72 13.08 -21.37
N ALA A 185 21.91 12.26 -20.34
CA ALA A 185 23.19 12.19 -19.61
C ALA A 185 24.35 11.75 -20.52
N ASN A 186 24.11 10.80 -21.44
CA ASN A 186 25.10 10.38 -22.43
C ASN A 186 25.40 11.46 -23.48
N VAL A 187 24.41 12.24 -23.92
CA VAL A 187 24.63 13.37 -24.84
C VAL A 187 25.43 14.50 -24.18
N VAL A 188 25.16 14.83 -22.91
CA VAL A 188 25.92 15.85 -22.16
C VAL A 188 27.36 15.39 -21.89
N THR A 189 27.55 14.11 -21.56
CA THR A 189 28.89 13.52 -21.35
C THR A 189 29.68 13.47 -22.65
N ALA A 190 29.07 13.02 -23.76
CA ALA A 190 29.71 13.01 -25.07
C ALA A 190 30.08 14.42 -25.57
N TYR A 191 29.23 15.42 -25.33
CA TYR A 191 29.52 16.81 -25.68
C TYR A 191 30.70 17.38 -24.87
N ASN A 192 30.77 17.10 -23.57
CA ASN A 192 31.89 17.52 -22.74
C ASN A 192 33.20 16.80 -23.09
N THR A 193 33.15 15.50 -23.40
CA THR A 193 34.35 14.76 -23.87
C THR A 193 34.86 15.30 -25.20
N TYR A 194 33.98 15.65 -26.14
CA TYR A 194 34.37 16.24 -27.43
C TYR A 194 35.03 17.62 -27.27
N ARG A 195 34.52 18.46 -26.37
CA ARG A 195 35.12 19.77 -26.07
C ARG A 195 36.52 19.64 -25.46
N ILE A 196 36.71 18.73 -24.51
CA ILE A 196 38.02 18.51 -23.86
C ILE A 196 39.09 18.03 -24.85
N HIS A 197 38.71 17.23 -25.86
CA HIS A 197 39.64 16.76 -26.89
C HIS A 197 39.93 17.77 -28.02
N LYS A 198 39.18 18.88 -28.09
CA LYS A 198 39.41 19.94 -29.09
C LYS A 198 40.31 21.06 -28.58
N ASP A 199 40.44 21.19 -27.26
CA ASP A 199 41.26 22.19 -26.59
C ASP A 199 42.63 21.63 -26.11
N MET A 200 43.02 20.43 -26.57
CA MET A 200 44.37 19.84 -26.48
C MET A 200 45.06 19.86 -27.84
#